data_AF-A0ABD6SKY8-F1
#
_entry.id   AF-A0ABD6SKY8-F1
#
_cell.length_a   1.000
_cell.length_b   1.000
_cell.length_c   1.000
_cell.angle_alpha   90.00
_cell.angle_beta   90.00
_cell.angle_gamma   90.00
#
_symmetry.space_group_name_H-M   'P 1'
#
loop_
_entity.id
_entity.type
_entity.pdbx_description
1 polymer ?
#
loop_
_entity_poly.entity_id
_entity_poly.type
_entity_poly.pdbx_seq_one_letter_code
_entity_poly.pdbx_strand_id
1 'polypeptide(L)'
;MKKFEIWIFSLLAGIAGISACMALEDKDWFKVLSECTTVVVFLGVALVAYRNGEADKTAKGLFVIGLVLGVVNLVGIINRGSYVELFGCILLLVLSVLCLVNAGWFNWSGKVGKTE
;
A
#
# COMPACT_ATOMS: atom_id res chain seq x y z
N MET A 1 18.99 0.02 -6.08
CA MET A 1 18.18 -1.23 -6.02
C MET A 1 18.97 -2.40 -6.54
N LYS A 2 18.99 -3.51 -5.80
CA LYS A 2 19.57 -4.77 -6.26
C LYS A 2 18.62 -5.38 -7.30
N LYS A 3 19.13 -5.96 -8.40
CA LYS A 3 18.31 -6.58 -9.47
C LYS A 3 17.21 -7.53 -8.95
N PHE A 4 17.45 -8.15 -7.80
CA PHE A 4 16.54 -9.01 -7.07
C PHE A 4 15.25 -8.31 -6.58
N GLU A 5 15.36 -7.08 -6.07
CA GLU A 5 14.21 -6.33 -5.53
C GLU A 5 13.23 -5.99 -6.65
N ILE A 6 13.74 -5.50 -7.79
CA ILE A 6 12.94 -5.18 -8.98
C ILE A 6 12.21 -6.43 -9.49
N TRP A 7 12.87 -7.58 -9.48
CA TRP A 7 12.27 -8.84 -9.93
C TRP A 7 11.10 -9.27 -9.04
N ILE A 8 11.24 -9.13 -7.72
CA ILE A 8 10.16 -9.39 -6.76
C ILE A 8 8.99 -8.41 -6.95
N PHE A 9 9.27 -7.11 -7.12
CA PHE A 9 8.21 -6.12 -7.36
C PHE A 9 7.44 -6.41 -8.65
N SER A 10 8.13 -6.76 -9.74
CA SER A 10 7.49 -7.12 -11.00
C SER A 10 6.65 -8.39 -10.89
N LEU A 11 7.12 -9.39 -10.14
CA LEU A 11 6.36 -10.61 -9.89
C LEU A 11 5.08 -10.32 -9.10
N LEU A 12 5.18 -9.53 -8.03
CA LEU A 12 4.03 -9.15 -7.19
C LEU A 12 3.02 -8.29 -7.96
N ALA A 13 3.48 -7.33 -8.76
CA ALA A 13 2.61 -6.52 -9.61
C ALA A 13 1.93 -7.37 -10.69
N GLY A 14 2.62 -8.36 -11.24
CA GLY A 14 2.07 -9.31 -12.21
C GLY A 14 0.97 -10.20 -11.59
N ILE A 15 1.21 -10.76 -10.41
CA ILE A 15 0.23 -11.57 -9.68
C ILE A 15 -1.02 -10.75 -9.36
N ALA A 16 -0.84 -9.54 -8.82
CA ALA A 16 -1.95 -8.64 -8.48
C ALA A 16 -2.74 -8.18 -9.72
N GLY A 17 -2.06 -7.99 -10.86
CA GLY A 17 -2.72 -7.68 -12.13
C GLY A 17 -3.59 -8.83 -12.66
N ILE A 18 -3.07 -10.07 -12.57
CA ILE A 18 -3.79 -11.27 -13.00
C ILE A 18 -5.00 -11.52 -12.09
N SER A 19 -4.85 -11.41 -10.77
CA SER A 19 -5.94 -11.61 -9.81
C SER A 19 -6.99 -10.51 -9.89
N ALA A 20 -6.61 -9.25 -10.16
CA ALA A 20 -7.55 -8.17 -10.43
C ALA A 20 -8.37 -8.43 -11.70
N CYS A 21 -7.75 -9.01 -12.74
CA CYS A 21 -8.43 -9.35 -13.98
C CYS A 21 -9.48 -10.47 -13.76
N MET A 22 -9.14 -11.51 -12.99
CA MET A 22 -10.11 -12.54 -12.60
C MET A 22 -11.23 -11.98 -11.72
N ALA A 23 -10.90 -11.08 -10.79
CA ALA A 23 -11.89 -10.45 -9.92
C ALA A 23 -12.89 -9.56 -10.67
N LEU A 24 -12.48 -8.94 -11.79
CA LEU A 24 -13.38 -8.22 -12.68
C LEU A 24 -14.39 -9.15 -13.37
N GLU A 25 -13.95 -10.34 -13.76
CA GLU A 25 -14.82 -11.37 -14.36
C GLU A 25 -15.86 -11.87 -13.34
N ASP A 26 -15.44 -12.07 -12.09
CA ASP A 26 -16.31 -12.47 -10.98
C ASP A 26 -17.19 -11.34 -10.41
N LYS A 27 -17.06 -10.11 -10.95
CA LYS A 27 -17.71 -8.87 -10.44
C LYS A 27 -17.41 -8.60 -8.95
N ASP A 28 -16.27 -9.07 -8.45
CA ASP A 28 -15.86 -8.87 -7.07
C ASP A 28 -15.03 -7.59 -6.94
N TRP A 29 -15.73 -6.46 -7.00
CA TRP A 29 -15.14 -5.12 -6.95
C TRP A 29 -14.28 -4.86 -5.70
N PHE A 30 -14.52 -5.56 -4.59
CA PHE A 30 -13.70 -5.44 -3.38
C PHE A 30 -12.34 -6.12 -3.54
N LYS A 31 -12.32 -7.30 -4.18
CA LYS A 31 -11.08 -7.98 -4.51
C LYS A 31 -10.26 -7.17 -5.52
N VAL A 32 -10.91 -6.55 -6.51
CA VAL A 32 -10.26 -5.59 -7.43
C VAL A 32 -9.64 -4.42 -6.64
N LEU A 33 -10.38 -3.81 -5.72
CA LEU A 33 -9.88 -2.72 -4.87
C LEU A 33 -8.68 -3.15 -4.02
N SER A 34 -8.72 -4.35 -3.46
CA SER A 34 -7.61 -4.92 -2.69
C SER A 34 -6.34 -5.04 -3.54
N GLU A 35 -6.46 -5.58 -4.76
CA GLU A 35 -5.31 -5.78 -5.65
C GLU A 35 -4.76 -4.44 -6.16
N CYS A 36 -5.64 -3.49 -6.51
CA CYS A 36 -5.23 -2.13 -6.84
C CYS A 36 -4.48 -1.46 -5.67
N THR A 37 -4.95 -1.66 -4.43
CA THR A 37 -4.26 -1.17 -3.23
C THR A 37 -2.85 -1.73 -3.13
N THR A 38 -2.71 -3.05 -3.29
CA THR A 38 -1.42 -3.74 -3.30
C THR A 38 -0.48 -3.14 -4.34
N VAL A 39 -0.92 -3.05 -5.60
CA VAL A 39 -0.09 -2.53 -6.70
C VAL A 39 0.38 -1.09 -6.41
N VAL A 40 -0.53 -0.22 -5.96
CA VAL A 40 -0.23 1.18 -5.70
C VAL A 40 0.79 1.34 -4.55
N VAL A 41 0.61 0.61 -3.46
CA VAL A 41 1.54 0.65 -2.31
C VAL A 41 2.92 0.13 -2.71
N PHE A 42 2.99 -1.01 -3.40
CA PHE A 42 4.26 -1.59 -3.86
C PHE A 42 4.96 -0.71 -4.91
N LEU A 43 4.21 -0.03 -5.78
CA LEU A 43 4.77 0.95 -6.71
C LEU A 43 5.40 2.14 -5.96
N GLY A 44 4.74 2.59 -4.88
CA GLY A 44 5.28 3.61 -3.98
C GLY A 44 6.60 3.16 -3.35
N VAL A 45 6.67 1.95 -2.81
CA VAL A 45 7.89 1.38 -2.23
C VAL A 45 9.00 1.26 -3.28
N ALA A 46 8.68 0.77 -4.48
CA ALA A 46 9.64 0.64 -5.58
C ALA A 46 10.21 2.00 -6.01
N LEU A 47 9.38 3.05 -6.04
CA LEU A 47 9.84 4.41 -6.34
C LEU A 47 10.78 4.97 -5.26
N VAL A 48 10.46 4.77 -3.98
CA VAL A 48 11.35 5.14 -2.86
C VAL A 48 12.68 4.38 -2.96
N ALA A 49 12.62 3.08 -3.25
CA ALA A 49 13.81 2.26 -3.40
C ALA A 49 14.66 2.66 -4.63
N TYR A 50 14.03 3.06 -5.74
CA TYR A 50 14.71 3.59 -6.94
C TYR A 50 15.43 4.90 -6.66
N ARG A 51 14.85 5.74 -5.80
CA ARG A 51 15.40 7.04 -5.39
C ARG A 51 16.30 6.94 -4.15
N ASN A 52 16.94 5.80 -3.90
CA ASN A 52 17.85 5.57 -2.77
C ASN A 52 17.25 5.91 -1.39
N GLY A 53 15.94 5.71 -1.20
CA GLY A 53 15.25 5.99 0.05
C GLY A 53 14.57 7.36 0.12
N GLU A 54 14.72 8.22 -0.89
CA GLU A 54 14.03 9.51 -0.93
C GLU A 54 12.57 9.36 -1.39
N ALA A 55 11.64 9.70 -0.50
CA ALA A 55 10.21 9.72 -0.80
C ALA A 55 9.79 11.06 -1.40
N ASP A 56 9.82 11.16 -2.73
CA ASP A 56 9.31 12.31 -3.48
C ASP A 56 7.77 12.39 -3.41
N LYS A 57 7.19 13.52 -3.84
CA LYS A 57 5.75 13.80 -3.85
C LYS A 57 4.94 12.69 -4.53
N THR A 58 5.47 12.09 -5.59
CA THR A 58 4.83 10.98 -6.31
C THR A 58 4.71 9.72 -5.45
N ALA A 59 5.78 9.34 -4.73
CA ALA A 59 5.74 8.17 -3.84
C ALA A 59 4.79 8.40 -2.65
N LYS A 60 4.81 9.61 -2.08
CA LYS A 60 3.87 10.04 -1.05
C LYS A 60 2.42 9.94 -1.53
N GLY A 61 2.14 10.45 -2.73
CA GLY A 61 0.83 10.34 -3.36
C GLY A 61 0.36 8.90 -3.52
N LEU A 62 1.24 7.99 -3.94
CA LEU A 62 0.93 6.57 -4.04
C LEU A 62 0.60 5.96 -2.67
N PHE A 63 1.34 6.27 -1.62
CA PHE A 63 1.01 5.78 -0.28
C PHE A 63 -0.32 6.35 0.25
N VAL A 64 -0.66 7.61 -0.05
CA VAL A 64 -1.98 8.17 0.29
C VAL A 64 -3.10 7.45 -0.45
N ILE A 65 -2.94 7.21 -1.75
CA ILE A 65 -3.95 6.48 -2.55
C ILE A 65 -4.11 5.05 -2.01
N GLY A 66 -3.00 4.37 -1.72
CA GLY A 66 -3.00 3.04 -1.09
C GLY A 66 -3.71 3.04 0.27
N LEU A 67 -3.49 4.06 1.09
CA LEU A 67 -4.20 4.23 2.36
C LEU A 67 -5.72 4.37 2.15
N VAL A 68 -6.15 5.26 1.26
CA VAL A 68 -7.58 5.50 1.01
C VAL A 68 -8.26 4.25 0.46
N LEU A 69 -7.66 3.59 -0.52
CA LEU A 69 -8.19 2.35 -1.09
C LEU A 69 -8.25 1.22 -0.03
N GLY A 70 -7.22 1.12 0.82
CA GLY A 70 -7.18 0.19 1.94
C GLY A 70 -8.30 0.42 2.96
N VAL A 71 -8.64 1.68 3.27
CA VAL A 71 -9.75 2.02 4.18
C VAL A 71 -11.10 1.65 3.55
N VAL A 72 -11.30 1.99 2.28
CA VAL A 72 -12.55 1.65 1.56
C VAL A 72 -12.74 0.12 1.52
N ASN A 73 -11.68 -0.62 1.24
CA ASN A 73 -11.73 -2.07 1.22
C ASN A 73 -11.97 -2.66 2.63
N LEU A 74 -11.35 -2.09 3.67
CA LEU A 74 -11.56 -2.51 5.06
C LEU A 74 -13.04 -2.41 5.47
N VAL A 75 -13.71 -1.30 5.15
CA VAL A 75 -15.15 -1.11 5.43
C VAL A 75 -15.98 -2.17 4.71
N GLY A 76 -15.64 -2.48 3.46
CA GLY A 76 -16.29 -3.54 2.67
C GLY A 76 -16.16 -4.93 3.29
N ILE A 77 -14.94 -5.28 3.72
CA ILE A 77 -14.62 -6.58 4.32
C ILE A 77 -15.33 -6.76 5.67
N ILE A 78 -15.36 -5.71 6.51
CA ILE A 78 -16.07 -5.74 7.79
C ILE A 78 -17.56 -6.02 7.58
N ASN A 79 -18.18 -5.38 6.59
CA ASN A 79 -19.59 -5.61 6.26
C ASN A 79 -19.88 -7.05 5.77
N ARG A 80 -18.89 -7.72 5.18
CA ARG A 80 -19.02 -9.11 4.68
C ARG A 80 -18.65 -10.18 5.73
N GLY A 81 -18.04 -9.79 6.86
CA GLY A 81 -17.59 -10.73 7.88
C GLY A 81 -16.42 -11.62 7.46
N SER A 82 -15.64 -11.21 6.45
CA SER A 82 -14.53 -11.99 5.89
C SER A 82 -13.21 -11.71 6.63
N TYR A 83 -12.94 -12.46 7.71
CA TYR A 83 -11.78 -12.22 8.58
C TYR A 83 -10.41 -12.54 7.93
N VAL A 84 -10.38 -13.41 6.92
CA VAL A 84 -9.13 -13.76 6.21
C VAL A 84 -8.65 -12.59 5.35
N GLU A 85 -9.57 -11.95 4.62
CA GLU A 85 -9.28 -10.76 3.81
C GLU A 85 -8.96 -9.54 4.69
N LEU A 86 -9.56 -9.49 5.89
CA LEU A 86 -9.34 -8.43 6.87
C LEU A 86 -7.87 -8.33 7.28
N PHE A 87 -7.22 -9.48 7.53
CA PHE A 87 -5.82 -9.50 7.92
C PHE A 87 -4.89 -8.90 6.86
N GLY A 88 -5.06 -9.32 5.60
CA GLY A 88 -4.27 -8.78 4.48
C GLY A 88 -4.49 -7.28 4.28
N CYS A 89 -5.75 -6.83 4.41
CA CYS A 89 -6.11 -5.43 4.25
C CYS A 89 -5.54 -4.54 5.37
N ILE A 90 -5.58 -5.01 6.63
CA ILE A 90 -4.96 -4.32 7.76
C ILE A 90 -3.44 -4.23 7.57
N LEU A 91 -2.80 -5.29 7.09
CA LEU A 91 -1.36 -5.30 6.85
C LEU A 91 -0.95 -4.25 5.81
N LEU A 92 -1.72 -4.12 4.72
CA LEU A 92 -1.51 -3.09 3.69
C LEU A 92 -1.75 -1.67 4.22
N LEU A 93 -2.75 -1.48 5.07
CA LEU A 93 -3.01 -0.20 5.74
C LEU A 93 -1.84 0.21 6.63
N VAL A 94 -1.39 -0.69 7.49
CA VAL A 94 -0.25 -0.46 8.40
C VAL A 94 1.00 -0.14 7.58
N LEU A 95 1.26 -0.88 6.51
CA LEU A 95 2.40 -0.63 5.63
C LEU A 95 2.33 0.76 4.98
N SER A 96 1.15 1.16 4.49
CA SER A 96 0.93 2.49 3.89
C SER A 96 1.18 3.62 4.88
N VAL A 97 0.70 3.47 6.13
CA VAL A 97 0.95 4.44 7.21
C VAL A 97 2.43 4.51 7.54
N LEU A 98 3.11 3.37 7.71
CA LEU A 98 4.55 3.33 7.99
C LEU A 98 5.35 4.02 6.88
N CYS A 99 5.01 3.77 5.62
CA CYS A 99 5.63 4.42 4.47
C CYS A 99 5.39 5.95 4.46
N LEU A 100 4.19 6.41 4.81
CA LEU A 100 3.88 7.84 4.95
C LEU A 100 4.63 8.50 6.10
N VAL A 101 4.73 7.83 7.25
CA VAL A 101 5.51 8.29 8.41
C VAL A 101 6.99 8.41 8.03
N ASN A 102 7.57 7.36 7.42
CA ASN A 102 8.96 7.35 6.99
C ASN A 102 9.25 8.40 5.89
N ALA A 103 8.26 8.70 5.05
CA ALA A 103 8.34 9.78 4.06
C ALA A 103 8.24 11.19 4.68
N GLY A 104 8.05 11.31 6.00
CA GLY A 104 7.87 12.58 6.70
C GLY A 104 6.54 13.27 6.38
N TRP A 105 5.52 12.52 5.92
CA TRP A 105 4.17 13.06 5.69
C TRP A 105 3.48 13.39 7.01
N PHE A 106 3.57 12.48 7.96
CA PHE A 106 3.23 12.73 9.36
C PHE A 106 4.47 13.28 10.05
N ASN A 107 4.81 14.53 9.76
CA ASN A 107 5.71 15.26 10.63
C ASN A 107 4.90 15.53 11.92
N TRP A 108 5.04 14.67 12.92
CA TRP A 108 4.60 14.99 14.27
C TRP A 108 5.44 16.19 14.70
N SER A 109 4.95 17.40 14.42
CA SER A 109 5.39 18.65 15.03
C SER A 109 4.94 18.68 16.50
N GLY A 110 5.12 17.58 17.22
CA GLY A 110 5.16 17.55 18.65
C GLY A 110 6.63 17.57 19.02
N LYS A 111 7.10 18.70 19.54
CA LYS A 111 8.28 18.76 20.39
C LYS A 111 8.17 17.66 21.45
N VAL A 112 8.70 16.47 21.19
CA VAL A 112 9.10 15.58 22.27
C VAL A 112 10.37 16.24 22.78
N GLY A 113 10.22 17.02 23.84
CA GLY A 113 11.27 17.84 24.42
C GLY A 113 12.53 16.99 24.55
N LYS A 114 13.59 17.44 23.89
CA LYS A 114 14.93 17.15 24.38
C LYS A 114 14.97 17.81 25.76
N THR A 115 14.82 16.99 26.80
CA THR A 115 15.27 17.36 28.13
C THR A 115 16.78 17.48 28.04
N GLU A 116 17.25 18.73 27.98
CA GLU A 116 18.59 19.10 28.42
C GLU A 116 18.78 18.70 29.90
#